data_AF-A0A5C7MAI0-F1
#
_entry.id   AF-A0A5C7MAI0-F1
#
_cell.length_a   1.000
_cell.length_b   1.000
_cell.length_c   1.000
_cell.angle_alpha   90.00
_cell.angle_beta   90.00
_cell.angle_gamma   90.00
#
_symmetry.space_group_name_H-M   'P 1'
#
loop_
_entity.id
_entity.type
_entity.pdbx_description
1 polymer ?
#
loop_
_entity_poly.entity_id
_entity_poly.type
_entity_poly.pdbx_seq_one_letter_code
_entity_poly.pdbx_strand_id
1 'polypeptide(L)'
;MLEWFGLKPRSSWRLRDYPCPRTIVGKRCLIPRRRGECICQKHHRILDHSRGWVDKSGEFVHTAEPYSFTGQEMVELATDLADIGVGVDVSGESLWYPGSAVMLVLRKSADGEVTA
;
A
#
# COMPACT_ATOMS: atom_id res chain seq x y z
N MET A 1 -3.61 5.52 -21.01
CA MET A 1 -3.94 5.07 -19.63
C MET A 1 -2.65 4.50 -19.07
N LEU A 2 -2.15 5.00 -17.94
CA LEU A 2 -0.90 4.52 -17.34
C LEU A 2 -1.14 3.11 -16.79
N GLU A 3 -0.79 2.09 -17.57
CA GLU A 3 -0.68 0.72 -17.08
C GLU A 3 0.73 0.53 -16.52
N TRP A 4 0.84 0.17 -15.23
CA TRP A 4 2.12 -0.19 -14.63
C TRP A 4 2.16 -1.70 -14.45
N PHE A 5 2.98 -2.41 -15.23
CA PHE A 5 3.12 -3.88 -15.13
C PHE A 5 1.78 -4.64 -15.16
N GLY A 6 0.77 -4.13 -15.87
CA GLY A 6 -0.57 -4.73 -15.93
C GLY A 6 -1.54 -4.30 -14.83
N LEU A 7 -1.16 -3.34 -13.99
CA LEU A 7 -2.06 -2.65 -13.06
C LEU A 7 -2.83 -1.53 -13.78
N LYS A 8 -4.13 -1.46 -13.54
CA LYS A 8 -4.99 -0.39 -14.04
C LYS A 8 -5.32 0.60 -12.92
N PRO A 9 -5.32 1.92 -13.19
CA PRO A 9 -5.71 2.89 -12.19
C PRO A 9 -7.17 2.66 -11.80
N ARG A 10 -7.44 2.65 -10.49
CA ARG A 10 -8.82 2.56 -10.00
C ARG A 10 -9.56 3.84 -10.42
N SER A 11 -10.52 3.74 -11.34
CA SER A 11 -11.11 4.89 -12.05
C SER A 11 -11.93 5.86 -11.19
N SER A 12 -12.10 5.61 -9.89
CA SER A 12 -13.01 6.36 -9.01
C SER A 12 -12.33 7.10 -7.85
N TRP A 13 -11.06 7.47 -7.96
CA TRP A 13 -10.36 8.27 -6.94
C TRP A 13 -11.04 9.62 -6.73
N ARG A 14 -11.97 9.72 -5.76
CA ARG A 14 -12.30 11.00 -5.13
C ARG A 14 -11.16 11.28 -4.15
N LEU A 15 -10.68 12.52 -4.11
CA LEU A 15 -9.59 13.03 -3.25
C LEU A 15 -9.70 12.70 -1.73
N ARG A 16 -10.77 12.05 -1.27
CA ARG A 16 -11.00 11.64 0.12
C ARG A 16 -10.71 10.16 0.40
N ASP A 17 -10.43 9.35 -0.61
CA ASP A 17 -10.25 7.91 -0.48
C ASP A 17 -8.77 7.51 -0.34
N TYR A 18 -8.01 8.15 0.57
CA TYR A 18 -6.60 7.79 0.85
C TYR A 18 -6.44 6.25 0.88
N PRO A 19 -5.46 5.66 0.17
CA PRO A 19 -5.41 4.21 -0.13
C PRO A 19 -5.06 3.43 1.12
N CYS A 20 -6.07 3.24 1.96
CA CYS A 20 -5.95 2.53 3.21
C CYS A 20 -5.66 1.06 2.91
N PRO A 21 -4.59 0.45 3.46
CA PRO A 21 -4.27 -0.96 3.23
C PRO A 21 -5.42 -1.92 3.58
N ARG A 22 -6.29 -1.53 4.51
CA ARG A 22 -7.52 -2.30 4.83
C ARG A 22 -8.42 -2.53 3.63
N THR A 23 -8.45 -1.61 2.68
CA THR A 23 -9.29 -1.75 1.48
C THR A 23 -8.80 -2.83 0.54
N ILE A 24 -7.50 -3.17 0.57
CA ILE A 24 -6.93 -4.30 -0.18
C ILE A 24 -7.62 -5.61 0.19
N VAL A 25 -7.93 -5.78 1.47
CA VAL A 25 -8.64 -6.96 2.01
C VAL A 25 -10.15 -6.73 2.18
N GLY A 26 -10.73 -5.78 1.43
CA GLY A 26 -12.17 -5.49 1.43
C GLY A 26 -12.71 -4.84 2.72
N LYS A 27 -11.84 -4.41 3.64
CA LYS A 27 -12.23 -3.75 4.90
C LYS A 27 -12.29 -2.23 4.73
N ARG A 28 -13.17 -1.57 5.49
CA ARG A 28 -13.28 -0.10 5.51
C ARG A 28 -12.12 0.54 6.28
N CYS A 29 -11.72 1.74 5.86
CA CYS A 29 -10.77 2.59 6.59
C CYS A 29 -11.34 2.97 7.96
N LEU A 30 -10.49 2.99 9.00
CA LEU A 30 -10.91 3.31 10.37
C LEU A 30 -10.85 4.80 10.69
N ILE A 31 -10.11 5.62 9.95
CA ILE A 31 -9.95 7.07 10.21
C ILE A 31 -11.29 7.79 10.48
N PRO A 32 -12.37 7.56 9.70
CA PRO A 32 -13.63 8.27 9.93
C PRO A 32 -14.31 7.93 11.26
N ARG A 33 -13.97 6.79 11.89
CA ARG A 33 -14.61 6.30 13.12
C ARG A 33 -13.68 6.30 14.33
N ARG A 34 -12.38 6.11 14.10
CA ARG A 34 -11.34 5.91 15.12
C ARG A 34 -10.03 6.50 14.62
N ARG A 35 -9.87 7.81 14.79
CA ARG A 35 -8.63 8.52 14.43
C ARG A 35 -7.48 7.99 15.30
N GLY A 36 -6.33 7.79 14.69
CA GLY A 36 -5.12 7.25 15.33
C GLY A 36 -4.99 5.73 15.27
N GLU A 37 -6.10 4.99 15.09
CA GLU A 37 -6.08 3.52 15.12
C GLU A 37 -5.89 2.87 13.74
N CYS A 38 -6.04 3.63 12.66
CA CYS A 38 -5.93 3.07 11.31
C CYS A 38 -4.45 2.94 10.90
N ILE A 39 -4.07 1.78 10.35
CA ILE A 39 -2.71 1.52 9.83
C ILE A 39 -2.25 2.62 8.87
N CYS A 40 -3.14 3.12 7.99
CA CYS A 40 -2.79 4.20 7.05
C CYS A 40 -2.51 5.55 7.72
N GLN A 41 -2.94 5.75 8.97
CA GLN A 41 -2.61 6.93 9.76
C GLN A 41 -1.36 6.70 10.62
N LYS A 42 -1.25 5.52 11.25
CA LYS A 42 -0.07 5.11 12.02
C LYS A 42 1.20 5.18 11.16
N HIS A 43 1.12 4.68 9.93
CA HIS A 43 2.23 4.64 8.97
C HIS A 43 2.11 5.68 7.85
N HIS A 44 1.41 6.80 8.08
CA HIS A 44 1.13 7.79 7.03
C HIS A 44 2.38 8.29 6.29
N ARG A 45 3.52 8.36 6.98
CA ARG A 45 4.81 8.81 6.43
C ARG A 45 5.37 7.84 5.39
N ILE A 46 5.28 6.54 5.67
CA ILE A 46 5.79 5.48 4.79
C ILE A 46 4.81 5.20 3.65
N LEU A 47 3.51 5.33 3.95
CA LEU A 47 2.42 5.13 3.00
C LEU A 47 2.06 6.42 2.24
N ASP A 48 2.91 7.45 2.30
CA ASP A 48 2.71 8.68 1.56
C ASP A 48 2.88 8.47 0.05
N HIS A 49 2.33 9.40 -0.75
CA HIS A 49 2.29 9.32 -2.22
C HIS A 49 1.70 8.02 -2.75
N SER A 50 0.77 7.45 -2.00
CA SER A 50 0.19 6.18 -2.33
C SER A 50 -0.88 6.27 -3.41
N ARG A 51 -0.97 5.21 -4.22
CA ARG A 51 -1.97 5.07 -5.28
C ARG A 51 -2.59 3.69 -5.22
N GLY A 52 -3.89 3.63 -5.48
CA GLY A 52 -4.63 2.37 -5.58
C GLY A 52 -4.90 1.97 -7.02
N TRP A 53 -4.73 0.67 -7.24
CA TRP A 53 -4.76 0.01 -8.52
C TRP A 53 -5.65 -1.23 -8.47
N VAL A 54 -5.94 -1.76 -9.64
CA VAL A 54 -6.57 -3.06 -9.83
C VAL A 54 -5.65 -3.89 -10.72
N ASP A 55 -5.31 -5.11 -10.30
CA ASP A 55 -4.52 -6.02 -11.12
C ASP A 55 -5.38 -6.74 -12.18
N LYS A 56 -4.76 -7.66 -12.95
CA LYS A 56 -5.46 -8.40 -14.01
C LYS A 56 -6.53 -9.34 -13.48
N SER A 57 -6.41 -9.83 -12.25
CA SER A 57 -7.43 -10.65 -11.57
C SER A 57 -8.58 -9.84 -11.00
N GLY A 58 -8.47 -8.51 -10.95
CA GLY A 58 -9.46 -7.65 -10.32
C GLY A 58 -9.18 -7.37 -8.83
N GLU A 59 -8.04 -7.84 -8.31
CA GLU A 59 -7.65 -7.63 -6.92
C GLU A 59 -7.07 -6.23 -6.73
N PHE A 60 -7.22 -5.69 -5.52
CA PHE A 60 -6.70 -4.38 -5.19
C PHE A 60 -5.23 -4.44 -4.83
N VAL A 61 -4.47 -3.52 -5.44
CA VAL A 61 -3.05 -3.32 -5.17
C VAL A 61 -2.83 -1.86 -4.83
N HIS A 62 -2.08 -1.57 -3.77
CA HIS A 62 -1.65 -0.21 -3.48
C HIS A 62 -0.16 -0.09 -3.71
N THR A 63 0.27 1.02 -4.28
CA THR A 63 1.69 1.40 -4.29
C THR A 63 1.90 2.58 -3.37
N ALA A 64 3.09 2.71 -2.78
CA ALA A 64 3.52 3.90 -2.05
C ALA A 64 4.97 4.23 -2.39
N GLU A 65 5.30 5.52 -2.41
CA GLU A 65 6.66 6.00 -2.68
C GLU A 65 7.10 6.90 -1.52
N PRO A 66 7.63 6.29 -0.43
CA PRO A 66 8.14 7.06 0.67
C PRO A 66 9.42 7.79 0.28
N TYR A 67 9.54 9.07 0.68
CA TYR A 67 10.80 9.80 0.52
C TYR A 67 11.95 9.18 1.33
N SER A 68 11.63 8.60 2.50
CA SER A 68 12.58 7.88 3.35
C SER A 68 11.84 7.02 4.38
N PHE A 69 12.47 5.93 4.82
CA PHE A 69 12.09 5.15 5.99
C PHE A 69 13.33 4.44 6.56
N THR A 70 13.25 4.06 7.83
CA THR A 70 14.24 3.22 8.50
C THR A 70 13.86 1.75 8.41
N GLY A 71 14.83 0.83 8.59
CA GLY A 71 14.54 -0.60 8.63
C GLY A 71 13.52 -0.97 9.71
N GLN A 72 13.58 -0.34 10.88
CA GLN A 72 12.62 -0.55 11.98
C GLN A 72 11.20 -0.17 11.58
N GLU A 73 11.02 0.99 10.95
CA GLU A 73 9.73 1.45 10.43
C GLU A 73 9.15 0.48 9.39
N MET A 74 10.01 -0.12 8.55
CA MET A 74 9.59 -1.13 7.57
C MET A 74 9.12 -2.42 8.25
N VAL A 75 9.84 -2.89 9.29
CA VAL A 75 9.44 -4.07 10.07
C VAL A 75 8.11 -3.85 10.78
N GLU A 76 7.91 -2.68 11.38
CA GLU A 76 6.65 -2.33 12.05
C GLU A 76 5.49 -2.26 11.06
N LEU A 77 5.71 -1.65 9.89
CA LEU A 77 4.72 -1.62 8.82
C LEU A 77 4.37 -3.03 8.35
N ALA A 78 5.38 -3.86 8.05
CA ALA A 78 5.17 -5.23 7.57
C ALA A 78 4.40 -6.08 8.58
N THR A 79 4.71 -5.94 9.88
CA THR A 79 4.00 -6.64 10.96
C THR A 79 2.53 -6.23 11.01
N ASP A 80 2.24 -4.92 11.04
CA ASP A 80 0.86 -4.41 11.09
C ASP A 80 0.05 -4.77 9.82
N LEU A 81 0.70 -4.81 8.66
CA LEU A 81 0.07 -5.23 7.41
C LEU A 81 -0.24 -6.74 7.41
N ALA A 82 0.69 -7.56 7.88
CA ALA A 82 0.50 -9.00 8.01
C ALA A 82 -0.69 -9.32 8.93
N ASP A 83 -0.85 -8.62 10.05
CA ASP A 83 -1.98 -8.77 10.98
C ASP A 83 -3.36 -8.55 10.33
N ILE A 84 -3.42 -7.82 9.21
CA ILE A 84 -4.66 -7.61 8.47
C ILE A 84 -4.76 -8.42 7.18
N GLY A 85 -3.76 -9.25 6.86
CA GLY A 85 -3.69 -10.08 5.64
C GLY A 85 -3.17 -9.33 4.41
N VAL A 86 -2.31 -8.33 4.60
CA VAL A 86 -1.66 -7.57 3.52
C VAL A 86 -0.15 -7.82 3.56
N GLY A 87 0.42 -8.17 2.41
CA GLY A 87 1.86 -8.24 2.20
C GLY A 87 2.39 -6.93 1.64
N VAL A 88 3.69 -6.71 1.81
CA VAL A 88 4.40 -5.55 1.25
C VAL A 88 5.71 -6.00 0.65
N ASP A 89 5.96 -5.56 -0.58
CA ASP A 89 7.22 -5.75 -1.29
C ASP A 89 7.90 -4.42 -1.53
N VAL A 90 9.23 -4.41 -1.54
CA VAL A 90 10.03 -3.24 -1.90
C VAL A 90 10.58 -3.45 -3.32
N SER A 91 10.22 -2.56 -4.24
CA SER A 91 10.75 -2.52 -5.60
C SER A 91 11.67 -1.31 -5.78
N GLY A 92 12.77 -1.49 -6.50
CA GLY A 92 13.63 -0.38 -6.95
C GLY A 92 13.04 0.41 -8.13
N GLU A 93 11.91 -0.03 -8.69
CA GLU A 93 11.31 0.52 -9.89
C GLU A 93 10.19 1.51 -9.52
N SER A 94 10.56 2.68 -9.00
CA SER A 94 9.61 3.78 -8.79
C SER A 94 8.98 4.22 -10.11
N LEU A 95 7.67 4.45 -10.08
CA LEU A 95 6.86 4.92 -11.19
C LEU A 95 7.13 6.40 -11.51
N TRP A 96 7.35 7.19 -10.47
CA TRP A 96 7.41 8.65 -10.58
C TRP A 96 8.85 9.17 -10.51
N TYR A 97 9.74 8.45 -9.81
CA TYR A 97 11.15 8.78 -9.62
C TYR A 97 12.08 7.57 -9.78
N PRO A 98 12.17 6.96 -10.98
CA PRO A 98 13.03 5.81 -11.24
C PRO A 98 14.49 6.04 -10.78
N GLY A 99 15.06 5.08 -10.04
CA GLY A 99 16.44 5.14 -9.55
C GLY A 99 16.70 6.11 -8.40
N SER A 100 15.70 6.88 -7.97
CA SER A 100 15.81 7.85 -6.87
C SER A 100 14.87 7.57 -5.69
N ALA A 101 13.84 6.75 -5.91
CA ALA A 101 12.92 6.30 -4.86
C ALA A 101 12.69 4.79 -4.96
N VAL A 102 12.41 4.18 -3.81
CA VAL A 102 11.85 2.83 -3.77
C VAL A 102 10.33 2.91 -3.82
N MET A 103 9.72 1.89 -4.39
CA MET A 103 8.28 1.74 -4.40
C MET A 103 7.88 0.57 -3.53
N LEU A 104 6.97 0.81 -2.60
CA LEU A 104 6.31 -0.22 -1.84
C LEU A 104 5.11 -0.71 -2.66
N VAL A 105 4.97 -2.02 -2.79
CA VAL A 105 3.82 -2.66 -3.43
C VAL A 105 3.08 -3.46 -2.37
N LEU A 106 1.88 -3.02 -2.04
CA LEU A 106 1.01 -3.65 -1.05
C LEU A 106 -0.07 -4.44 -1.77
N ARG A 107 -0.21 -5.70 -1.40
CA ARG A 107 -1.15 -6.65 -1.99
C ARG A 107 -1.72 -7.56 -0.92
N LYS A 108 -2.86 -8.17 -1.20
CA LYS A 108 -3.39 -9.21 -0.31
C LYS A 108 -2.31 -10.30 -0.17
N SER A 109 -1.98 -10.69 1.05
CA SER A 109 -1.06 -11.81 1.26
C SER A 109 -1.67 -13.05 0.63
N ALA A 110 -0.90 -13.80 -0.15
CA ALA A 110 -1.27 -15.18 -0.44
C ALA A 110 -1.34 -15.88 0.92
N ASP A 111 -2.47 -16.51 1.24
CA ASP A 111 -2.72 -17.06 2.57
C ASP A 111 -1.53 -17.95 3.02
N GLY A 112 -0.70 -17.45 3.94
CA GLY A 112 0.21 -18.25 4.76
C GLY A 112 1.73 -18.18 4.53
N GLU A 113 2.30 -17.31 3.69
CA GLU A 113 3.78 -17.23 3.58
C GLU A 113 4.32 -15.84 3.92
N VAL A 114 4.93 -15.75 5.11
CA VAL A 114 5.79 -14.66 5.53
C VAL A 114 7.17 -14.93 4.94
N THR A 115 7.53 -14.25 3.84
CA THR A 115 8.94 -14.17 3.43
C THR A 115 9.59 -13.03 4.22
N ALA A 116 10.46 -13.42 5.16
CA ALA A 116 11.33 -12.54 5.93
C ALA A 116 12.50 -12.02 5.09
#